data_AF-A0A4V0XB09-F1
#
_entry.id   AF-A0A4V0XB09-F1
#
_cell.length_a   1.000
_cell.length_b   1.000
_cell.length_c   1.000
_cell.angle_alpha   90.00
_cell.angle_beta   90.00
_cell.angle_gamma   90.00
#
_symmetry.space_group_name_H-M   'P 1'
#
loop_
_entity.id
_entity.type
_entity.pdbx_description
1 polymer ?
#
loop_
_entity_poly.entity_id
_entity_poly.type
_entity_poly.pdbx_seq_one_letter_code
_entity_poly.pdbx_strand_id
1 'polypeptide(L)'
;MRGYAQKMRTFFQSVCGISKGEFLVLSMLVSGGMLGILIKFIQPRSLMEDQKLQSAEMFNHILDSLSYAEQSTFTGIDDSGNPLTELARADTIVKKQEAFPSATHSKVSAGQIIDIQKASKNDLMRLPGIGEATAERIIEYREQEGFDKIEDIMNVKGIGTKKYDKMRSHISLKKSK
;
A
#
# COMPACT_ATOMS: atom_id res chain seq x y z
N MET A 1 -30.82 -35.87 6.14
CA MET A 1 -30.20 -34.99 7.16
C MET A 1 -31.03 -34.79 8.45
N ARG A 2 -32.36 -34.99 8.46
CA ARG A 2 -33.21 -34.73 9.66
C ARG A 2 -32.97 -35.66 10.86
N GLY A 3 -32.49 -36.89 10.66
CA GLY A 3 -32.25 -37.86 11.74
C GLY A 3 -30.98 -37.63 12.57
N TYR A 4 -29.93 -37.02 11.99
CA TYR A 4 -28.66 -36.79 12.70
C TYR A 4 -28.78 -35.66 13.73
N ALA A 5 -29.52 -34.60 13.39
CA ALA A 5 -29.82 -33.49 14.30
C ALA A 5 -30.62 -33.94 15.54
N GLN A 6 -31.52 -34.92 15.39
CA GLN A 6 -32.29 -35.44 16.52
C GLN A 6 -31.45 -36.33 17.45
N LYS A 7 -30.58 -37.19 16.90
CA LYS A 7 -29.66 -38.03 17.70
C LYS A 7 -28.60 -37.19 18.46
N MET A 8 -28.06 -36.15 17.83
CA MET A 8 -27.12 -35.23 18.49
C MET A 8 -27.79 -34.46 19.64
N ARG A 9 -29.04 -34.03 19.45
CA ARG A 9 -29.80 -33.29 20.46
C ARG A 9 -30.03 -34.10 21.73
N THR A 10 -30.45 -35.35 21.60
CA THR A 10 -30.73 -36.22 22.77
C THR A 10 -29.46 -36.63 23.50
N PHE A 11 -28.35 -36.81 22.78
CA PHE A 11 -27.06 -37.13 23.37
C PHE A 11 -26.50 -35.97 24.22
N PHE A 12 -26.55 -34.73 23.72
CA PHE A 12 -26.06 -33.55 24.46
C PHE A 12 -26.96 -33.13 25.62
N GLN A 13 -28.28 -33.32 25.51
CA GLN A 13 -29.21 -33.08 26.63
C GLN A 13 -28.95 -34.02 27.81
N SER A 14 -28.51 -35.26 27.53
CA SER A 14 -28.20 -36.26 28.56
C SER A 14 -26.85 -36.03 29.25
N VAL A 15 -25.85 -35.52 28.52
CA VAL A 15 -24.46 -35.42 29.02
C VAL A 15 -24.17 -34.07 29.69
N CYS A 16 -24.73 -32.94 29.22
CA CYS A 16 -24.33 -31.62 29.70
C CYS A 16 -25.45 -30.79 30.36
N GLY A 17 -26.73 -31.20 30.29
CA GLY A 17 -27.85 -30.43 30.87
C GLY A 17 -28.08 -29.04 30.24
N ILE A 18 -27.50 -28.80 29.06
CA ILE A 18 -27.42 -27.49 28.39
C ILE A 18 -28.73 -27.12 27.67
N SER A 19 -29.17 -25.87 27.84
CA SER A 19 -30.36 -25.30 27.19
C SER A 19 -30.17 -25.05 25.68
N LYS A 20 -31.27 -24.95 24.91
CA LYS A 20 -31.22 -24.70 23.45
C LYS A 20 -30.42 -23.44 23.10
N GLY A 21 -30.48 -22.41 23.94
CA GLY A 21 -29.75 -21.15 23.74
C GLY A 21 -28.25 -21.31 23.97
N GLU A 22 -27.85 -22.05 25.01
CA GLU A 22 -26.46 -22.28 25.36
C GLU A 22 -25.73 -23.15 24.32
N PHE A 23 -26.41 -24.18 23.79
CA PHE A 23 -25.85 -25.00 22.70
C PHE A 23 -25.60 -24.17 21.43
N LEU A 24 -26.51 -23.23 21.11
CA LEU A 24 -26.35 -22.35 19.95
C LEU A 24 -25.11 -21.45 20.11
N VAL A 25 -24.94 -20.84 21.30
CA VAL A 25 -23.78 -20.00 21.61
C VAL A 25 -22.47 -20.80 21.56
N LEU A 26 -22.44 -21.99 22.17
CA LEU A 26 -21.26 -22.85 22.15
C LEU A 26 -20.92 -23.31 20.73
N SER A 27 -21.92 -23.68 19.92
CA SER A 27 -21.70 -24.08 18.53
C SER A 27 -21.16 -22.93 17.68
N MET A 28 -21.62 -21.70 17.91
CA MET A 28 -21.15 -20.49 17.22
C MET A 28 -19.71 -20.15 17.62
N LEU A 29 -19.36 -20.34 18.91
CA LEU A 29 -18.02 -20.07 19.42
C LEU A 29 -17.00 -21.09 18.92
N VAL A 30 -17.35 -22.38 18.92
CA VAL A 30 -16.49 -23.46 18.42
C VAL A 30 -16.35 -23.37 16.89
N SER A 31 -17.45 -23.17 16.16
CA SER A 31 -17.39 -23.01 14.70
C SER A 31 -16.61 -21.76 14.28
N GLY A 32 -16.78 -20.64 14.98
CA GLY A 32 -16.01 -19.41 14.75
C GLY A 32 -14.51 -19.61 15.01
N GLY A 33 -14.13 -20.29 16.09
CA GLY A 33 -12.75 -20.64 16.39
C GLY A 33 -12.13 -21.57 15.33
N MET A 34 -12.86 -22.61 14.93
CA MET A 34 -12.45 -23.52 13.86
C MET A 34 -12.30 -22.78 12.52
N LEU A 35 -13.23 -21.90 12.18
CA LEU A 35 -13.18 -21.10 10.96
C LEU A 35 -11.98 -20.13 10.96
N GLY A 36 -11.68 -19.49 12.09
CA GLY A 36 -10.51 -18.63 12.25
C GLY A 36 -9.19 -19.38 12.11
N ILE A 37 -9.08 -20.57 12.71
CA ILE A 37 -7.92 -21.45 12.55
C ILE A 37 -7.80 -21.91 11.09
N LEU A 38 -8.93 -22.22 10.43
CA LEU A 38 -8.96 -22.65 9.03
C LEU A 38 -8.51 -21.53 8.07
N ILE A 39 -8.92 -20.28 8.31
CA ILE A 39 -8.43 -19.10 7.56
C ILE A 39 -6.92 -18.95 7.74
N LYS A 40 -6.40 -19.11 8.96
CA LYS A 40 -4.96 -19.06 9.27
C LYS A 40 -4.17 -20.22 8.65
N PHE A 41 -4.82 -21.33 8.34
CA PHE A 41 -4.20 -22.50 7.69
C PHE A 41 -4.20 -22.37 6.16
N ILE A 42 -5.23 -21.74 5.59
CA ILE A 42 -5.35 -21.48 4.15
C ILE A 42 -4.48 -20.27 3.73
N GLN A 43 -4.29 -19.28 4.60
CA GLN A 43 -3.30 -18.22 4.42
C GLN A 43 -2.01 -18.56 5.18
N PRO A 44 -0.97 -19.15 4.56
CA PRO A 44 0.31 -19.31 5.22
C PRO A 44 0.82 -17.93 5.67
N ARG A 45 1.05 -17.82 6.97
CA ARG A 45 1.59 -16.67 7.69
C ARG A 45 3.01 -16.37 7.21
N SER A 46 3.14 -15.71 6.06
CA SER A 46 4.43 -15.30 5.50
C SER A 46 4.54 -13.81 5.18
N LEU A 47 3.65 -12.95 5.71
CA LEU A 47 3.64 -11.53 5.32
C LEU A 47 3.30 -10.54 6.45
N MET A 48 3.66 -10.80 7.70
CA MET A 48 3.44 -9.80 8.77
C MET A 48 4.58 -9.62 9.79
N GLU A 49 5.73 -10.29 9.64
CA GLU A 49 6.89 -10.10 10.53
C GLU A 49 7.93 -9.11 9.96
N ASP A 50 8.13 -9.07 8.64
CA ASP A 50 9.21 -8.27 8.00
C ASP A 50 8.95 -6.76 7.99
N GLN A 51 7.69 -6.33 7.98
CA GLN A 51 7.36 -4.90 7.78
C GLN A 51 7.66 -4.05 9.03
N LYS A 52 7.67 -4.64 10.23
CA LYS A 52 7.91 -3.91 11.48
C LYS A 52 9.39 -3.80 11.83
N LEU A 53 10.18 -4.80 11.46
CA LEU A 53 11.63 -4.81 11.69
C LEU A 53 12.35 -3.89 10.69
N GLN A 54 11.95 -3.93 9.41
CA GLN A 54 12.53 -3.06 8.38
C GLN A 54 12.23 -1.58 8.60
N SER A 55 11.06 -1.23 9.16
CA SER A 55 10.73 0.19 9.42
C SER A 55 11.59 0.81 10.52
N ALA A 56 11.97 0.03 11.53
CA ALA A 56 12.78 0.52 12.65
C ALA A 56 14.25 0.70 12.25
N GLU A 57 14.81 -0.26 11.51
CA GLU A 57 16.19 -0.17 11.02
C GLU A 57 16.35 0.94 9.97
N MET A 58 15.37 1.11 9.08
CA MET A 58 15.34 2.19 8.10
C MET A 58 15.23 3.57 8.76
N PHE A 59 14.45 3.72 9.83
CA PHE A 59 14.35 4.98 10.56
C PHE A 59 15.67 5.37 11.21
N ASN A 60 16.36 4.41 11.85
CA ASN A 60 17.66 4.66 12.46
C ASN A 60 18.73 5.06 11.42
N HIS A 61 18.71 4.44 10.23
CA HIS A 61 19.61 4.81 9.14
C HIS A 61 19.34 6.22 8.57
N ILE A 62 18.07 6.62 8.50
CA ILE A 62 17.69 7.98 8.08
C ILE A 62 18.16 9.01 9.11
N LEU A 63 18.03 8.73 10.41
CA LEU A 63 18.50 9.63 11.45
C LEU A 63 20.01 9.86 11.40
N ASP A 64 20.79 8.79 11.22
CA ASP A 64 22.26 8.88 11.11
C ASP A 64 22.70 9.66 9.84
N SER A 65 21.98 9.47 8.73
CA SER A 65 22.25 10.20 7.49
C SER A 65 21.89 11.69 7.60
N LEU A 66 20.83 12.03 8.36
CA LEU A 66 20.42 13.42 8.60
C LEU A 66 21.36 14.14 9.57
N SER A 67 21.86 13.46 10.61
CA SER A 67 22.86 14.07 11.51
C SER A 67 24.16 14.40 10.80
N TYR A 68 24.55 13.59 9.80
CA TYR A 68 25.68 13.91 8.92
C TYR A 68 25.39 15.09 7.97
N ALA A 69 24.15 15.21 7.47
CA ALA A 69 23.78 16.28 6.55
C ALA A 69 23.71 17.66 7.22
N GLU A 70 23.30 17.75 8.49
CA GLU A 70 23.26 19.03 9.22
C GLU A 70 24.64 19.66 9.46
N GLN A 71 25.72 18.87 9.48
CA GLN A 71 27.08 19.40 9.69
C GLN A 71 27.67 20.16 8.49
N SER A 72 27.00 20.18 7.33
CA SER A 72 27.53 20.80 6.10
C SER A 72 26.79 22.06 5.66
N THR A 73 26.32 22.88 6.61
CA THR A 73 25.91 24.26 6.31
C THR A 73 27.14 25.18 6.27
N PHE A 74 27.77 25.21 5.10
CA PHE A 74 28.61 26.28 4.54
C PHE A 74 28.99 27.43 5.50
N THR A 75 30.24 27.41 6.00
CA THR A 75 30.85 28.56 6.69
C THR A 75 31.72 29.32 5.71
N GLY A 76 31.23 30.47 5.21
CA GLY A 76 32.12 31.45 4.58
C GLY A 76 33.14 31.94 5.61
N ILE A 77 34.42 31.91 5.25
CA ILE A 77 35.52 32.49 6.01
C ILE A 77 35.84 33.87 5.43
N ASP A 78 36.21 34.83 6.28
CA ASP A 78 36.76 36.10 5.83
C ASP A 78 38.18 35.94 5.26
N ASP A 79 38.76 37.01 4.69
CA ASP A 79 40.13 37.00 4.15
C ASP A 79 41.21 36.69 5.21
N SER A 80 40.83 36.67 6.49
CA SER A 80 41.67 36.30 7.63
C SER A 80 41.43 34.86 8.12
N GLY A 81 40.56 34.11 7.45
CA GLY A 81 40.25 32.71 7.75
C GLY A 81 39.27 32.49 8.90
N ASN A 82 38.61 33.53 9.41
CA ASN A 82 37.68 33.43 10.53
C ASN A 82 36.24 33.17 10.04
N PRO A 83 35.45 32.31 10.73
CA PRO A 83 34.07 32.02 10.34
C PRO A 83 33.15 33.24 10.47
N LEU A 84 32.52 33.64 9.37
CA LEU A 84 31.58 34.77 9.30
C LEU A 84 30.22 34.40 9.93
N THR A 85 30.18 34.41 11.26
CA THR A 85 29.03 33.99 12.08
C THR A 85 27.83 34.96 11.99
N GLU A 86 28.06 36.18 11.51
CA GLU A 86 27.04 37.24 11.44
C GLU A 86 26.12 37.13 10.23
N LEU A 87 26.60 36.55 9.11
CA LEU A 87 25.81 36.28 7.91
C LEU A 87 24.87 35.07 8.05
N ALA A 88 25.11 34.20 9.05
CA ALA A 88 24.26 33.05 9.33
C ALA A 88 22.88 33.43 9.92
N ARG A 89 22.70 34.67 10.40
CA ARG A 89 21.45 35.13 11.03
C ARG A 89 20.55 35.97 10.12
N ALA A 90 21.02 36.42 8.96
CA ALA A 90 20.24 37.23 8.04
C ALA A 90 19.55 36.36 6.98
N ASP A 91 18.45 35.74 7.38
CA ASP A 91 17.18 35.66 6.62
C ASP A 91 17.21 35.32 5.11
N THR A 92 18.09 34.43 4.65
CA THR A 92 17.83 33.70 3.41
C THR A 92 17.03 32.44 3.71
N ILE A 93 15.76 32.62 4.09
CA ILE A 93 14.74 31.58 3.93
C ILE A 93 14.52 31.40 2.42
N VAL A 94 15.48 30.77 1.73
CA VAL A 94 15.12 29.99 0.55
C VAL A 94 14.43 28.77 1.12
N LYS A 95 13.09 28.77 1.11
CA LYS A 95 12.30 27.57 1.33
C LYS A 95 12.83 26.53 0.35
N LYS A 96 13.66 25.60 0.84
CA LYS A 96 14.18 24.45 0.11
C LYS A 96 12.97 23.77 -0.50
N GLN A 97 12.70 24.01 -1.78
CA GLN A 97 11.70 23.25 -2.49
C GLN A 97 12.14 21.81 -2.35
N GLU A 98 11.25 21.01 -1.79
CA GLU A 98 11.42 19.60 -1.47
C GLU A 98 11.77 18.84 -2.76
N ALA A 99 13.05 18.84 -3.12
CA ALA A 99 13.59 18.21 -4.31
C ALA A 99 13.72 16.68 -4.16
N PHE A 100 12.98 16.11 -3.21
CA PHE A 100 12.78 14.68 -3.07
C PHE A 100 11.29 14.45 -2.79
N PRO A 101 10.44 14.25 -3.81
CA PRO A 101 9.22 13.50 -3.55
C PRO A 101 9.69 12.14 -3.04
N SER A 102 9.57 11.92 -1.73
CA SER A 102 9.73 10.61 -1.14
C SER A 102 8.70 9.71 -1.82
N ALA A 103 9.15 8.99 -2.85
CA ALA A 103 8.39 7.98 -3.55
C ALA A 103 8.26 6.78 -2.60
N THR A 104 7.45 6.97 -1.56
CA THR A 104 6.94 5.89 -0.74
C THR A 104 6.13 5.00 -1.68
N HIS A 105 6.74 3.91 -2.15
CA HIS A 105 6.07 2.80 -2.83
C HIS A 105 5.18 2.07 -1.81
N SER A 106 4.23 2.77 -1.20
CA SER A 106 3.08 2.15 -0.56
C SER A 106 2.21 1.61 -1.68
N LYS A 107 2.28 0.29 -1.86
CA LYS A 107 1.30 -0.49 -2.63
C LYS A 107 -0.09 0.00 -2.23
N VAL A 108 -0.93 0.34 -3.21
CA VAL A 108 -2.26 0.92 -2.97
C VAL A 108 -2.99 0.13 -1.89
N SER A 109 -3.44 0.80 -0.83
CA SER A 109 -4.49 0.29 0.03
C SER A 109 -5.69 -0.05 -0.86
N ALA A 110 -6.19 -1.28 -0.78
CA ALA A 110 -7.33 -1.74 -1.56
C ALA A 110 -8.48 -0.72 -1.53
N GLY A 111 -8.69 0.02 -2.63
CA GLY A 111 -9.72 1.05 -2.73
C GLY A 111 -9.36 2.37 -3.43
N GLN A 112 -8.07 2.69 -3.71
CA GLN A 112 -7.80 3.89 -4.51
C GLN A 112 -8.04 3.63 -6.00
N ILE A 113 -8.76 4.55 -6.62
CA ILE A 113 -9.01 4.60 -8.06
C ILE A 113 -8.01 5.59 -8.66
N ILE A 114 -7.23 5.13 -9.64
CA ILE A 114 -6.16 5.90 -10.28
C ILE A 114 -6.67 6.47 -11.59
N ASP A 115 -6.48 7.77 -11.80
CA ASP A 115 -6.83 8.42 -13.08
C ASP A 115 -5.72 8.21 -14.10
N ILE A 116 -5.98 7.41 -15.15
CA ILE A 116 -4.95 7.01 -16.13
C ILE A 116 -4.42 8.20 -16.95
N GLN A 117 -5.19 9.28 -17.08
CA GLN A 117 -4.78 10.47 -17.84
C GLN A 117 -3.80 11.32 -17.03
N LYS A 118 -3.95 11.35 -15.70
CA LYS A 118 -3.23 12.27 -14.79
C LYS A 118 -2.25 11.59 -13.85
N ALA A 119 -2.29 10.26 -13.75
CA ALA A 119 -1.45 9.52 -12.82
C ALA A 119 0.05 9.73 -13.08
N SER A 120 0.83 9.75 -12.00
CA SER A 120 2.28 9.73 -12.08
C SER A 120 2.79 8.32 -12.45
N LYS A 121 4.05 8.22 -12.90
CA LYS A 121 4.71 6.92 -13.16
C LYS A 121 4.60 5.99 -11.95
N ASN A 122 4.81 6.54 -10.76
CA ASN A 122 4.73 5.79 -9.51
C ASN A 122 3.29 5.29 -9.25
N ASP A 123 2.28 6.15 -9.42
CA ASP A 123 0.88 5.75 -9.23
C ASP A 123 0.48 4.61 -10.17
N LEU A 124 0.88 4.69 -11.44
CA LEU A 124 0.63 3.64 -12.44
C LEU A 124 1.29 2.31 -12.05
N MET A 125 2.53 2.35 -11.53
CA MET A 125 3.23 1.15 -11.03
C MET A 125 2.53 0.48 -9.84
N ARG A 126 1.61 1.17 -9.17
CA ARG A 126 0.83 0.55 -8.10
C ARG A 126 -0.32 -0.32 -8.62
N LEU A 127 -0.67 -0.24 -9.91
CA LEU A 127 -1.70 -1.07 -10.52
C LEU A 127 -1.25 -2.53 -10.66
N PRO A 128 -2.18 -3.50 -10.49
CA PRO A 128 -1.83 -4.92 -10.55
C PRO A 128 -1.32 -5.32 -11.95
N GLY A 129 -0.08 -5.79 -12.01
CA GLY A 129 0.55 -6.24 -13.27
C GLY A 129 1.15 -5.14 -14.14
N ILE A 130 1.26 -3.92 -13.61
CA ILE A 130 2.01 -2.80 -14.20
C ILE A 130 3.35 -2.68 -13.48
N GLY A 131 4.44 -2.82 -14.23
CA GLY A 131 5.79 -2.53 -13.77
C GLY A 131 6.31 -1.23 -14.39
N GLU A 132 7.54 -0.86 -14.03
CA GLU A 132 8.18 0.39 -14.48
C GLU A 132 8.11 0.61 -16.00
N ALA A 133 8.55 -0.39 -16.77
CA ALA A 133 8.54 -0.31 -18.23
C ALA A 133 7.13 -0.21 -18.83
N THR A 134 6.10 -0.75 -18.17
CA THR A 134 4.71 -0.62 -18.65
C THR A 134 4.14 0.74 -18.25
N ALA A 135 4.45 1.24 -17.06
CA ALA A 135 4.06 2.57 -16.61
C ALA A 135 4.62 3.67 -17.52
N GLU A 136 5.88 3.53 -17.95
CA GLU A 136 6.51 4.44 -18.90
C GLU A 136 5.81 4.45 -20.27
N ARG A 137 5.45 3.27 -20.79
CA ARG A 137 4.68 3.18 -22.04
C ARG A 137 3.27 3.75 -21.94
N ILE A 138 2.63 3.66 -20.76
CA ILE A 138 1.34 4.33 -20.53
C ILE A 138 1.51 5.85 -20.62
N ILE A 139 2.62 6.37 -20.07
CA ILE A 139 2.98 7.80 -20.14
C ILE A 139 3.29 8.23 -21.57
N GLU A 140 4.03 7.44 -22.33
CA GLU A 140 4.28 7.73 -23.75
C GLU A 140 2.98 7.72 -24.56
N TYR A 141 2.10 6.74 -24.31
CA TYR A 141 0.82 6.63 -25.03
C TYR A 141 -0.09 7.84 -24.80
N ARG A 142 -0.17 8.37 -23.56
CA ARG A 142 -0.97 9.58 -23.28
C ARG A 142 -0.42 10.84 -23.95
N GLU A 143 0.88 10.88 -24.23
CA GLU A 143 1.54 12.02 -24.89
C GLU A 143 1.33 11.98 -26.41
N GLN A 144 1.17 10.79 -26.98
CA GLN A 144 0.99 10.59 -28.42
C GLN A 144 -0.48 10.61 -28.85
N GLU A 145 -1.33 9.80 -28.23
CA GLU A 145 -2.75 9.64 -28.62
C GLU A 145 -3.71 10.11 -27.53
N GLY A 146 -3.38 9.93 -26.26
CA GLY A 146 -4.30 10.18 -25.14
C GLY A 146 -5.27 9.02 -24.89
N PHE A 147 -6.07 9.10 -23.82
CA PHE A 147 -7.10 8.12 -23.49
C PHE A 147 -8.51 8.73 -23.63
N ASP A 148 -9.34 8.16 -24.52
CA ASP A 148 -10.73 8.60 -24.73
C ASP A 148 -11.72 7.77 -23.91
N LYS A 149 -11.42 6.48 -23.78
CA LYS A 149 -12.13 5.48 -22.97
C LYS A 149 -11.14 4.67 -22.15
N ILE A 150 -11.64 4.01 -21.10
CA ILE A 150 -10.80 3.24 -20.18
C ILE A 150 -10.16 2.04 -20.89
N GLU A 151 -10.83 1.50 -21.91
CA GLU A 151 -10.39 0.37 -22.71
C GLU A 151 -9.15 0.67 -23.58
N ASP A 152 -8.89 1.95 -23.90
CA ASP A 152 -7.75 2.36 -24.74
C ASP A 152 -6.40 2.01 -24.09
N ILE A 153 -6.39 1.78 -22.79
CA ILE A 153 -5.21 1.28 -22.07
C ILE A 153 -4.71 -0.07 -22.63
N MET A 154 -5.56 -0.85 -23.29
CA MET A 154 -5.17 -2.10 -23.95
C MET A 154 -4.36 -1.89 -25.23
N ASN A 155 -4.35 -0.69 -25.80
CA ASN A 155 -3.49 -0.36 -26.95
C ASN A 155 -2.03 -0.18 -26.54
N VAL A 156 -1.76 0.01 -25.25
CA VAL A 156 -0.41 0.14 -24.72
C VAL A 156 0.32 -1.21 -24.77
N LYS A 157 1.49 -1.23 -25.39
CA LYS A 157 2.33 -2.43 -25.53
C LYS A 157 2.64 -3.05 -24.16
N GLY A 158 2.22 -4.30 -23.99
CA GLY A 158 2.43 -5.07 -22.75
C GLY A 158 1.23 -5.07 -21.79
N ILE A 159 0.12 -4.42 -22.16
CA ILE A 159 -1.18 -4.51 -21.50
C ILE A 159 -2.10 -5.32 -22.42
N GLY A 160 -2.51 -6.50 -21.95
CA GLY A 160 -3.51 -7.33 -22.63
C GLY A 160 -4.76 -7.49 -21.77
N THR A 161 -5.77 -8.16 -22.30
CA THR A 161 -7.06 -8.45 -21.63
C THR A 161 -6.88 -8.99 -20.21
N LYS A 162 -5.96 -9.94 -20.00
CA LYS A 162 -5.68 -10.51 -18.67
C LYS A 162 -5.22 -9.48 -17.63
N LYS A 163 -4.44 -8.48 -18.05
CA LYS A 163 -3.97 -7.42 -17.15
C LYS A 163 -5.08 -6.39 -16.96
N TYR A 164 -5.73 -5.98 -18.05
CA TYR A 164 -6.87 -5.08 -18.03
C TYR A 164 -7.95 -5.53 -17.04
N ASP A 165 -8.37 -6.79 -17.10
CA ASP A 165 -9.40 -7.32 -16.20
C ASP A 165 -9.05 -7.24 -14.71
N LYS A 166 -7.76 -7.32 -14.38
CA LYS A 166 -7.28 -7.21 -13.00
C LYS A 166 -7.18 -5.75 -12.53
N MET A 167 -6.96 -4.80 -13.44
CA MET A 167 -6.77 -3.39 -13.09
C MET A 167 -8.01 -2.52 -13.33
N ARG A 168 -8.99 -2.96 -14.13
CA ARG A 168 -10.16 -2.16 -14.52
C ARG A 168 -10.94 -1.59 -13.32
N SER A 169 -10.96 -2.29 -12.19
CA SER A 169 -11.59 -1.85 -10.94
C SER A 169 -10.79 -0.78 -10.17
N HIS A 170 -9.55 -0.52 -10.59
CA HIS A 170 -8.60 0.37 -9.94
C HIS A 170 -8.23 1.58 -10.81
N ILE A 171 -8.80 1.68 -12.02
CA ILE A 171 -8.54 2.77 -12.95
C ILE A 171 -9.82 3.56 -13.23
N SER A 172 -9.68 4.84 -13.51
CA SER A 172 -10.74 5.70 -13.99
C SER A 172 -10.23 6.69 -15.03
N LEU A 173 -11.16 7.26 -15.77
CA LEU A 173 -10.90 8.36 -16.69
C LEU A 173 -11.87 9.49 -16.32
N LYS A 174 -11.39 10.51 -15.62
CA LYS A 174 -12.20 11.70 -15.32
C LYS A 174 -12.00 12.72 -16.44
N LYS A 175 -13.01 12.87 -17.31
CA LYS A 175 -13.07 14.01 -18.23
C LYS A 175 -13.33 15.27 -17.40
N SER A 176 -12.33 16.15 -17.31
CA SER A 176 -12.53 17.49 -16.75
C SER A 176 -13.39 18.26 -17.74
N LYS A 177 -14.60 18.63 -17.32
CA LYS A 177 -15.53 19.46 -18.08
C LYS A 177 -15.07 20.92 -18.08
#